data_AF-A0A953DWD6-F1
#
_entry.id   AF-A0A953DWD6-F1
#
_cell.length_a   1.000
_cell.length_b   1.000
_cell.length_c   1.000
_cell.angle_alpha   90.00
_cell.angle_beta   90.00
_cell.angle_gamma   90.00
#
_symmetry.space_group_name_H-M   'P 1'
#
loop_
_entity.id
_entity.type
_entity.pdbx_description
1 polymer ?
#
loop_
_entity_poly.entity_id
_entity_poly.type
_entity_poly.pdbx_seq_one_letter_code
_entity_poly.pdbx_strand_id
1 'polypeptide(L)'
;APAEPQAAQGGPQAAPQPPAIEAEETPLWQRVWRARLVEIGALMAGLGVLTVMFFFQDWLVKRRRLFTRLRLGFLLFSLLWLGWMVHAQPSVVNVLTYVNALISGFRWDYFLMDPLLFLLWCSIAAALLFWGRGPFCGWLCPFGALQELTNKLARLARVPQLTLPWGLHERLWPIKYIIFLGLFGVSLYSLALGERLSEVEPFKTAIVLRFVRDWPFVVYAAGLLVAGLFVERFFCRYLCPLGAALAIPGRLRMFDWLKRYHECGHPCQRCANECPVQAIRPEGQINVNECIYCMHCQELYWDDHQCPVMVQKRLRREKRAAMASPSVQPAPAGAGGRSPTPQIFEQG
;
A
#
# COMPACT_ATOMS: atom_id res chain seq x y z
N ALA A 1 -4.29 -86.20 -24.41
CA ALA A 1 -5.69 -86.09 -23.93
C ALA A 1 -6.18 -87.49 -23.56
N PRO A 2 -7.06 -87.67 -22.56
CA PRO A 2 -7.75 -86.69 -21.69
C PRO A 2 -7.34 -86.86 -20.20
N ALA A 3 -7.29 -85.82 -19.35
CA ALA A 3 -8.34 -84.92 -18.83
C ALA A 3 -8.95 -85.43 -17.50
N GLU A 4 -8.58 -84.76 -16.42
CA GLU A 4 -9.09 -84.90 -15.05
C GLU A 4 -10.52 -84.35 -14.90
N PRO A 5 -11.28 -84.78 -13.87
CA PRO A 5 -12.71 -84.51 -13.75
C PRO A 5 -13.02 -83.15 -13.11
N GLN A 6 -14.07 -82.52 -13.62
CA GLN A 6 -14.75 -81.36 -13.05
C GLN A 6 -15.56 -81.76 -11.82
N ALA A 7 -15.45 -80.97 -10.74
CA ALA A 7 -16.33 -81.07 -9.58
C ALA A 7 -16.92 -79.70 -9.20
N ALA A 8 -18.24 -79.63 -9.37
CA ALA A 8 -19.26 -78.98 -8.55
C ALA A 8 -19.07 -77.52 -8.06
N GLN A 9 -19.99 -76.70 -8.57
CA GLN A 9 -20.33 -75.36 -8.12
C GLN A 9 -20.95 -75.37 -6.71
N GLY A 10 -20.45 -74.51 -5.82
CA GLY A 10 -21.08 -74.15 -4.56
C GLY A 10 -20.81 -72.68 -4.28
N GLY A 11 -21.78 -71.81 -4.57
CA GLY A 11 -21.69 -70.39 -4.29
C GLY A 11 -22.03 -70.08 -2.83
N PRO A 12 -21.21 -69.30 -2.09
CA PRO A 12 -21.62 -68.71 -0.83
C PRO A 12 -22.35 -67.39 -1.07
N GLN A 13 -23.48 -67.26 -0.39
CA GLN A 13 -24.39 -66.13 -0.37
C GLN A 13 -23.69 -64.83 0.05
N ALA A 14 -24.09 -63.75 -0.62
CA ALA A 14 -23.67 -62.38 -0.33
C ALA A 14 -24.04 -61.99 1.10
N ALA A 15 -23.04 -61.69 1.93
CA ALA A 15 -23.24 -60.96 3.18
C ALA A 15 -23.60 -59.49 2.86
N PRO A 16 -24.50 -58.85 3.63
CA PRO A 16 -24.80 -57.43 3.44
C PRO A 16 -23.56 -56.61 3.80
N GLN A 17 -23.03 -55.89 2.81
CA GLN A 17 -22.05 -54.84 3.06
C GLN A 17 -22.68 -53.81 4.02
N PRO A 18 -21.99 -53.37 5.09
CA PRO A 18 -22.47 -52.23 5.87
C PRO A 18 -22.64 -51.04 4.92
N PRO A 19 -23.65 -50.18 5.14
CA PRO A 19 -24.00 -49.14 4.19
C PRO A 19 -22.75 -48.31 3.92
N ALA A 20 -22.43 -48.17 2.63
CA ALA A 20 -21.46 -47.20 2.16
C ALA A 20 -21.90 -45.84 2.70
N ILE A 21 -21.27 -45.39 3.79
CA ILE A 21 -21.30 -44.00 4.15
C ILE A 21 -20.58 -43.31 3.00
N GLU A 22 -21.36 -42.58 2.22
CA GLU A 22 -20.93 -41.61 1.23
C GLU A 22 -19.84 -40.72 1.84
N ALA A 23 -18.59 -41.14 1.72
CA ALA A 23 -17.46 -40.24 1.87
C ALA A 23 -17.40 -39.46 0.56
N GLU A 24 -18.32 -38.51 0.42
CA GLU A 24 -18.24 -37.44 -0.56
C GLU A 24 -16.82 -36.85 -0.42
N GLU A 25 -15.94 -37.18 -1.36
CA GLU A 25 -14.52 -36.80 -1.33
C GLU A 25 -14.43 -35.28 -1.46
N THR A 26 -14.61 -34.56 -0.35
CA THR A 26 -14.49 -33.11 -0.33
C THR A 26 -13.10 -32.74 -0.87
N PRO A 27 -13.03 -31.98 -1.97
CA PRO A 27 -11.77 -31.68 -2.62
C PRO A 27 -10.85 -30.94 -1.65
N LEU A 28 -9.55 -31.24 -1.70
CA LEU A 28 -8.58 -30.86 -0.68
C LEU A 28 -8.56 -29.34 -0.39
N TRP A 29 -8.79 -28.51 -1.42
CA TRP A 29 -8.89 -27.06 -1.26
C TRP A 29 -10.08 -26.65 -0.38
N GLN A 30 -11.24 -27.29 -0.46
CA GLN A 30 -12.40 -26.94 0.39
C GLN A 30 -12.10 -27.19 1.88
N ARG A 31 -11.36 -28.25 2.18
CA ARG A 31 -10.92 -28.55 3.55
C ARG A 31 -9.94 -27.49 4.06
N VAL A 32 -9.00 -27.04 3.23
CA VAL A 32 -8.07 -25.95 3.58
C VAL A 32 -8.82 -24.64 3.84
N TRP A 33 -9.80 -24.30 3.01
CA TRP A 33 -10.60 -23.08 3.18
C TRP A 33 -11.42 -23.11 4.48
N ARG A 34 -12.07 -24.24 4.79
CA ARG A 34 -12.81 -24.42 6.05
C ARG A 34 -11.89 -24.33 7.27
N ALA A 35 -10.69 -24.88 7.19
CA ALA A 35 -9.72 -24.83 8.29
C ALA A 35 -9.18 -23.40 8.55
N ARG A 36 -9.16 -22.54 7.53
CA ARG A 36 -8.57 -21.18 7.58
C ARG A 36 -9.63 -20.06 7.70
N LEU A 37 -10.87 -20.38 8.06
CA LEU A 37 -11.97 -19.39 8.10
C LEU A 37 -11.69 -18.17 8.99
N VAL A 38 -11.04 -18.34 10.13
CA VAL A 38 -10.71 -17.23 11.04
C VAL A 38 -9.71 -16.27 10.38
N GLU A 39 -8.69 -16.81 9.71
CA GLU A 39 -7.67 -16.02 9.01
C GLU A 39 -8.28 -15.28 7.81
N ILE A 40 -9.15 -15.97 7.07
CA ILE A 40 -9.92 -15.37 5.96
C ILE A 40 -10.81 -14.24 6.48
N GLY A 41 -11.54 -14.45 7.56
CA GLY A 41 -12.38 -13.43 8.19
C GLY A 41 -11.58 -12.20 8.61
N ALA A 42 -10.41 -12.40 9.23
CA ALA A 42 -9.51 -11.33 9.62
C ALA A 42 -8.93 -10.57 8.42
N LEU A 43 -8.52 -11.27 7.35
CA LEU A 43 -8.06 -10.65 6.11
C LEU A 43 -9.18 -9.82 5.46
N MET A 44 -10.39 -10.36 5.33
CA MET A 44 -11.53 -9.67 4.75
C MET A 44 -11.94 -8.44 5.56
N ALA A 45 -11.91 -8.53 6.89
CA ALA A 45 -12.12 -7.38 7.76
C ALA A 45 -11.05 -6.30 7.54
N GLY A 46 -9.76 -6.67 7.49
CA GLY A 46 -8.66 -5.76 7.21
C GLY A 46 -8.79 -5.08 5.84
N LEU A 47 -9.13 -5.84 4.79
CA LEU A 47 -9.38 -5.31 3.45
C LEU A 47 -10.61 -4.39 3.42
N GLY A 48 -11.68 -4.73 4.15
CA GLY A 48 -12.87 -3.90 4.29
C GLY A 48 -12.55 -2.55 4.95
N VAL A 49 -11.83 -2.58 6.08
CA VAL A 49 -11.39 -1.35 6.76
C VAL A 49 -10.51 -0.50 5.84
N LEU A 50 -9.56 -1.12 5.13
CA LEU A 50 -8.70 -0.40 4.19
C LEU A 50 -9.53 0.26 3.09
N THR A 51 -10.50 -0.46 2.52
CA THR A 51 -11.38 0.06 1.47
C THR A 51 -12.19 1.26 1.96
N VAL A 52 -12.78 1.17 3.15
CA VAL A 52 -13.50 2.28 3.80
C VAL A 52 -12.56 3.48 4.02
N MET A 53 -11.34 3.24 4.51
CA MET A 53 -10.35 4.31 4.71
C MET A 53 -10.01 5.04 3.41
N PHE A 54 -9.89 4.33 2.28
CA PHE A 54 -9.61 4.92 0.98
C PHE A 54 -10.82 5.70 0.42
N PHE A 55 -12.03 5.20 0.61
CA PHE A 55 -13.25 5.89 0.20
C PHE A 55 -13.45 7.20 1.00
N PHE A 56 -13.19 7.17 2.31
CA PHE A 56 -13.30 8.34 3.21
C PHE A 56 -11.96 9.07 3.42
N GLN A 57 -11.01 8.95 2.50
CA GLN A 57 -9.66 9.48 2.67
C GLN A 57 -9.63 10.99 2.98
N ASP A 58 -10.45 11.80 2.32
CA ASP A 58 -10.50 13.26 2.50
C ASP A 58 -10.88 13.69 3.92
N TRP A 59 -11.81 12.95 4.53
CA TRP A 59 -12.22 13.20 5.91
C TRP A 59 -11.14 12.73 6.88
N LEU A 60 -10.50 11.60 6.56
CA LEU A 60 -9.52 10.98 7.43
C LEU A 60 -8.22 11.79 7.54
N VAL A 61 -7.71 12.27 6.40
CA VAL A 61 -6.44 13.03 6.35
C VAL A 61 -6.52 14.38 7.06
N LYS A 62 -7.73 14.97 7.19
CA LYS A 62 -7.95 16.19 7.99
C LYS A 62 -7.69 15.94 9.49
N ARG A 63 -7.90 14.71 9.96
CA ARG A 63 -7.66 14.30 11.34
C ARG A 63 -6.27 13.66 11.47
N ARG A 64 -5.22 14.46 11.30
CA ARG A 64 -3.79 14.05 11.32
C ARG A 64 -3.41 12.99 12.36
N ARG A 65 -3.80 13.20 13.63
CA ARG A 65 -3.50 12.25 14.71
C ARG A 65 -4.18 10.89 14.52
N LEU A 66 -5.43 10.89 14.06
CA LEU A 66 -6.19 9.66 13.77
C LEU A 66 -5.57 8.95 12.57
N PHE A 67 -5.33 9.66 11.48
CA PHE A 67 -4.72 9.10 10.26
C PHE A 67 -3.35 8.47 10.55
N THR A 68 -2.47 9.19 11.28
CA THR A 68 -1.14 8.68 11.63
C THR A 68 -1.22 7.40 12.48
N ARG A 69 -2.14 7.35 13.46
CA ARG A 69 -2.34 6.15 14.29
C ARG A 69 -2.90 4.98 13.50
N LEU A 70 -3.92 5.21 12.67
CA LEU A 70 -4.51 4.17 11.82
C LEU A 70 -3.49 3.61 10.85
N ARG A 71 -2.68 4.48 10.24
CA ARG A 71 -1.60 4.06 9.36
C ARG A 71 -0.58 3.20 10.09
N LEU A 72 -0.11 3.64 11.26
CA LEU A 72 0.81 2.85 12.06
C LEU A 72 0.20 1.49 12.44
N GLY A 73 -1.08 1.47 12.83
CA GLY A 73 -1.82 0.25 13.12
C GLY A 73 -1.88 -0.70 11.94
N PHE A 74 -2.18 -0.21 10.73
CA PHE A 74 -2.18 -1.01 9.51
C PHE A 74 -0.81 -1.57 9.15
N LEU A 75 0.25 -0.79 9.29
CA LEU A 75 1.61 -1.26 9.03
C LEU A 75 2.00 -2.38 10.00
N LEU A 76 1.65 -2.23 11.29
CA LEU A 76 1.86 -3.28 12.28
C LEU A 76 1.01 -4.52 11.99
N PHE A 77 -0.26 -4.36 11.62
CA PHE A 77 -1.12 -5.47 11.20
C PHE A 77 -0.53 -6.22 10.00
N SER A 78 -0.13 -5.51 8.94
CA SER A 78 0.44 -6.13 7.75
C SER A 78 1.78 -6.84 8.03
N LEU A 79 2.63 -6.27 8.89
CA LEU A 79 3.89 -6.92 9.24
C LEU A 79 3.70 -8.13 10.16
N LEU A 80 3.01 -7.94 11.28
CA LEU A 80 2.91 -8.94 12.34
C LEU A 80 1.94 -10.07 11.96
N TRP A 81 0.74 -9.71 11.50
CA TRP A 81 -0.31 -10.68 11.19
C TRP A 81 -0.12 -11.28 9.79
N LEU A 82 -0.21 -10.45 8.73
CA LEU A 82 -0.11 -10.96 7.35
C LEU A 82 1.28 -11.55 7.04
N GLY A 83 2.34 -10.88 7.49
CA GLY A 83 3.72 -11.31 7.28
C GLY A 83 4.13 -12.48 8.17
N TRP A 84 4.29 -12.26 9.48
CA TRP A 84 4.91 -13.24 10.37
C TRP A 84 4.00 -14.35 10.89
N MET A 85 2.70 -14.12 11.04
CA MET A 85 1.79 -15.18 11.51
C MET A 85 1.26 -16.02 10.35
N VAL A 86 0.69 -15.36 9.35
CA VAL A 86 -0.07 -16.01 8.29
C VAL A 86 0.79 -16.31 7.05
N HIS A 87 1.91 -15.60 6.86
CA HIS A 87 2.82 -15.76 5.71
C HIS A 87 2.16 -15.52 4.35
N ALA A 88 1.07 -14.74 4.32
CA ALA A 88 0.35 -14.36 3.11
C ALA A 88 1.08 -13.22 2.40
N GLN A 89 2.10 -13.58 1.60
CA GLN A 89 2.91 -12.60 0.87
C GLN A 89 2.90 -12.85 -0.64
N PRO A 90 2.31 -11.94 -1.42
CA PRO A 90 2.48 -11.92 -2.86
C PRO A 90 3.95 -11.67 -3.21
N SER A 91 4.46 -12.46 -4.15
CA SER A 91 5.82 -12.37 -4.70
C SER A 91 5.78 -12.24 -6.21
N VAL A 92 6.91 -11.91 -6.84
CA VAL A 92 7.02 -11.90 -8.30
C VAL A 92 6.75 -13.29 -8.89
N VAL A 93 7.14 -14.36 -8.18
CA VAL A 93 6.91 -15.74 -8.61
C VAL A 93 5.44 -15.97 -8.92
N ASN A 94 4.53 -15.51 -8.06
CA ASN A 94 3.09 -15.66 -8.31
C ASN A 94 2.66 -15.01 -9.63
N VAL A 95 3.17 -13.81 -9.94
CA VAL A 95 2.91 -13.15 -11.23
C VAL A 95 3.43 -13.99 -12.39
N LEU A 96 4.66 -14.51 -12.28
CA LEU A 96 5.27 -15.35 -13.31
C LEU A 96 4.49 -16.66 -13.50
N THR A 97 4.00 -17.26 -12.41
CA THR A 97 3.14 -18.44 -12.42
C THR A 97 1.79 -18.14 -13.06
N TYR A 98 1.16 -16.98 -12.77
CA TYR A 98 -0.08 -16.57 -13.44
C TYR A 98 0.10 -16.44 -14.95
N VAL A 99 1.17 -15.76 -15.38
CA VAL A 99 1.42 -15.55 -16.81
C VAL A 99 1.76 -16.88 -17.52
N ASN A 100 2.60 -17.72 -16.92
CA ASN A 100 2.87 -19.05 -17.47
C ASN A 100 1.63 -19.94 -17.52
N ALA A 101 0.78 -19.92 -16.47
CA ALA A 101 -0.46 -20.69 -16.45
C ALA A 101 -1.45 -20.24 -17.55
N LEU A 102 -1.47 -18.95 -17.91
CA LEU A 102 -2.26 -18.46 -19.04
C LEU A 102 -1.74 -18.97 -20.39
N ILE A 103 -0.43 -19.21 -20.53
CA ILE A 103 0.21 -19.66 -21.77
C ILE A 103 0.17 -21.19 -21.92
N SER A 104 0.41 -21.93 -20.83
CA SER A 104 0.60 -23.39 -20.83
C SER A 104 -0.65 -24.21 -20.47
N GLY A 105 -1.79 -23.54 -20.23
CA GLY A 105 -3.05 -24.17 -19.83
C GLY A 105 -3.38 -23.88 -18.36
N PHE A 106 -4.51 -23.19 -18.16
CA PHE A 106 -4.87 -22.62 -16.88
C PHE A 106 -5.48 -23.66 -15.92
N ARG A 107 -4.79 -23.94 -14.81
CA ARG A 107 -5.27 -24.84 -13.75
C ARG A 107 -5.53 -24.06 -12.47
N TRP A 108 -6.79 -23.97 -12.08
CA TRP A 108 -7.24 -23.27 -10.87
C TRP A 108 -6.72 -23.89 -9.57
N ASP A 109 -6.41 -25.20 -9.58
CA ASP A 109 -6.09 -25.96 -8.37
C ASP A 109 -4.96 -25.32 -7.55
N TYR A 110 -3.87 -24.90 -8.18
CA TYR A 110 -2.71 -24.33 -7.49
C TYR A 110 -3.02 -23.00 -6.78
N PHE A 111 -3.94 -22.21 -7.32
CA PHE A 111 -4.32 -20.92 -6.74
C PHE A 111 -5.28 -21.09 -5.56
N LEU A 112 -6.15 -22.09 -5.60
CA LEU A 112 -7.12 -22.34 -4.54
C LEU A 112 -6.51 -23.01 -3.30
N MET A 113 -5.28 -23.53 -3.40
CA MET A 113 -4.57 -24.12 -2.25
C MET A 113 -4.17 -23.10 -1.18
N ASP A 114 -3.96 -21.83 -1.56
CA ASP A 114 -3.71 -20.74 -0.60
C ASP A 114 -4.86 -19.72 -0.66
N PRO A 115 -5.90 -19.88 0.19
CA PRO A 115 -7.09 -19.02 0.17
C PRO A 115 -6.76 -17.54 0.40
N LEU A 116 -5.75 -17.27 1.24
CA LEU A 116 -5.41 -15.92 1.66
C LEU A 116 -4.69 -15.18 0.55
N LEU A 117 -3.73 -15.86 -0.08
CA LEU A 117 -3.04 -15.32 -1.24
C LEU A 117 -4.00 -15.08 -2.41
N PHE A 118 -4.94 -16.00 -2.64
CA PHE A 118 -5.98 -15.84 -3.65
C PHE A 118 -6.84 -14.58 -3.40
N LEU A 119 -7.40 -14.44 -2.19
CA LEU A 119 -8.21 -13.26 -1.82
C LEU A 119 -7.40 -11.97 -1.91
N LEU A 120 -6.12 -12.00 -1.51
CA LEU A 120 -5.24 -10.85 -1.59
C LEU A 120 -4.98 -10.46 -3.04
N TRP A 121 -4.74 -11.41 -3.96
CA TRP A 121 -4.62 -11.12 -5.39
C TRP A 121 -5.90 -10.55 -6.01
N CYS A 122 -7.08 -11.07 -5.63
CA CYS A 122 -8.36 -10.47 -6.02
C CYS A 122 -8.47 -9.01 -5.54
N SER A 123 -8.07 -8.74 -4.30
CA SER A 123 -8.06 -7.38 -3.74
C SER A 123 -7.05 -6.47 -4.43
N ILE A 124 -5.88 -6.99 -4.82
CA ILE A 124 -4.85 -6.25 -5.58
C ILE A 124 -5.39 -5.91 -6.96
N ALA A 125 -6.03 -6.84 -7.65
CA ALA A 125 -6.64 -6.61 -8.95
C ALA A 125 -7.71 -5.50 -8.88
N ALA A 126 -8.59 -5.55 -7.87
CA ALA A 126 -9.56 -4.49 -7.63
C ALA A 126 -8.88 -3.15 -7.30
N ALA A 127 -7.90 -3.15 -6.40
CA ALA A 127 -7.17 -1.95 -6.00
C ALA A 127 -6.44 -1.28 -7.18
N LEU A 128 -5.86 -2.07 -8.10
CA LEU A 128 -5.19 -1.58 -9.30
C LEU A 128 -6.13 -0.76 -10.18
N LEU A 129 -7.39 -1.19 -10.30
CA LEU A 129 -8.40 -0.49 -11.11
C LEU A 129 -8.78 0.89 -10.52
N PHE A 130 -8.94 0.98 -9.20
CA PHE A 130 -9.46 2.19 -8.54
C PHE A 130 -8.35 3.15 -8.06
N TRP A 131 -7.26 2.63 -7.49
CA TRP A 131 -6.20 3.42 -6.83
C TRP A 131 -4.78 3.07 -7.33
N GLY A 132 -4.64 2.15 -8.29
CA GLY A 132 -3.35 1.66 -8.75
C GLY A 132 -2.70 0.72 -7.73
N ARG A 133 -1.37 0.60 -7.76
CA ARG A 133 -0.64 -0.37 -6.91
C ARG A 133 -0.47 0.05 -5.45
N GLY A 134 -0.88 1.26 -5.12
CA GLY A 134 -0.54 1.88 -3.84
C GLY A 134 -1.24 1.29 -2.61
N PRO A 135 -2.53 0.85 -2.66
CA PRO A 135 -3.14 0.13 -1.53
C PRO A 135 -2.33 -1.10 -1.11
N PHE A 136 -1.77 -1.84 -2.07
CA PHE A 136 -0.93 -2.98 -1.76
C PHE A 136 0.46 -2.57 -1.27
N CYS A 137 1.25 -1.87 -2.09
CA CYS A 137 2.65 -1.55 -1.77
C CYS A 137 2.80 -0.61 -0.55
N GLY A 138 1.82 0.25 -0.30
CA GLY A 138 1.81 1.20 0.81
C GLY A 138 1.30 0.61 2.11
N TRP A 139 0.24 -0.21 2.07
CA TRP A 139 -0.52 -0.60 3.26
C TRP A 139 -0.50 -2.10 3.56
N LEU A 140 -0.66 -2.97 2.56
CA LEU A 140 -0.80 -4.42 2.76
C LEU A 140 0.54 -5.18 2.70
N CYS A 141 1.53 -4.67 1.98
CA CYS A 141 2.81 -5.36 1.79
C CYS A 141 3.60 -5.45 3.12
N PRO A 142 3.84 -6.65 3.66
CA PRO A 142 4.54 -6.81 4.95
C PRO A 142 5.97 -6.28 4.90
N PHE A 143 6.69 -6.52 3.80
CA PHE A 143 8.05 -6.02 3.64
C PHE A 143 8.11 -4.49 3.48
N GLY A 144 7.15 -3.91 2.77
CA GLY A 144 7.02 -2.45 2.70
C GLY A 144 6.75 -1.83 4.07
N ALA A 145 5.90 -2.49 4.87
CA ALA A 145 5.63 -2.09 6.25
C ALA A 145 6.88 -2.22 7.13
N LEU A 146 7.64 -3.30 7.01
CA LEU A 146 8.93 -3.47 7.69
C LEU A 146 9.87 -2.31 7.39
N GLN A 147 10.06 -1.95 6.12
CA GLN A 147 10.95 -0.85 5.73
C GLN A 147 10.49 0.52 6.25
N GLU A 148 9.18 0.78 6.26
CA GLU A 148 8.66 2.04 6.79
C GLU A 148 8.79 2.10 8.32
N LEU A 149 8.48 1.00 9.03
CA LEU A 149 8.61 0.92 10.47
C LEU A 149 10.06 1.03 10.93
N THR A 150 11.00 0.33 10.28
CA THR A 150 12.43 0.44 10.59
C THR A 150 12.96 1.84 10.31
N ASN A 151 12.51 2.50 9.23
CA ASN A 151 12.88 3.89 8.96
C ASN A 151 12.30 4.86 10.00
N LYS A 152 11.06 4.67 10.46
CA LYS A 152 10.50 5.47 11.58
C LYS A 152 11.31 5.29 12.86
N LEU A 153 11.74 4.07 13.17
CA LEU A 153 12.64 3.80 14.30
C LEU A 153 14.01 4.45 14.09
N ALA A 154 14.56 4.42 12.87
CA ALA A 154 15.81 5.10 12.53
C ALA A 154 15.73 6.62 12.74
N ARG A 155 14.62 7.25 12.31
CA ARG A 155 14.36 8.68 12.54
C ARG A 155 14.25 9.00 14.03
N LEU A 156 13.61 8.13 14.81
CA LEU A 156 13.55 8.27 16.27
C LEU A 156 14.95 8.16 16.91
N ALA A 157 15.79 7.25 16.40
CA ALA A 157 17.20 7.11 16.77
C ALA A 157 18.12 8.18 16.16
N ARG A 158 17.56 9.22 15.50
CA ARG A 158 18.28 10.34 14.86
C ARG A 158 19.29 9.92 13.78
N VAL A 159 19.04 8.80 13.10
CA VAL A 159 19.83 8.39 11.92
C VAL A 159 19.59 9.39 10.78
N PRO A 160 20.65 9.88 10.11
CA PRO A 160 20.52 10.84 9.02
C PRO A 160 19.69 10.26 7.87
N GLN A 161 18.68 11.01 7.44
CA GLN A 161 17.82 10.63 6.32
C GLN A 161 18.36 11.23 5.03
N LEU A 162 18.76 10.37 4.10
CA LEU A 162 19.36 10.79 2.84
C LEU A 162 18.29 10.84 1.75
N THR A 163 17.96 12.05 1.31
CA THR A 163 17.16 12.25 0.10
C THR A 163 18.06 12.25 -1.12
N LEU A 164 17.87 11.29 -2.02
CA LEU A 164 18.64 11.22 -3.26
C LEU A 164 18.27 12.38 -4.19
N PRO A 165 19.25 12.95 -4.92
CA PRO A 165 18.99 14.01 -5.89
C PRO A 165 18.12 13.47 -7.03
N TRP A 166 17.23 14.33 -7.54
CA TRP A 166 16.21 13.93 -8.53
C TRP A 166 16.79 13.21 -9.75
N GLY A 167 17.90 13.71 -10.30
CA GLY A 167 18.55 13.09 -11.47
C GLY A 167 19.06 11.66 -11.22
N LEU A 168 19.52 11.35 -10.00
CA LEU A 168 19.93 10.00 -9.64
C LEU A 168 18.70 9.11 -9.41
N HIS A 169 17.66 9.66 -8.77
CA HIS A 169 16.39 8.94 -8.61
C HIS A 169 15.80 8.49 -9.96
N GLU A 170 15.73 9.42 -10.92
CA GLU A 170 15.18 9.18 -12.27
C GLU A 170 16.03 8.18 -13.09
N ARG A 171 17.26 7.88 -12.66
CA ARG A 171 18.09 6.83 -13.27
C ARG A 171 18.01 5.49 -12.57
N LEU A 172 17.77 5.48 -11.25
CA LEU A 172 17.74 4.25 -10.45
C LEU A 172 16.37 3.55 -10.48
N TRP A 173 15.27 4.29 -10.61
CA TRP A 173 13.92 3.69 -10.63
C TRP A 173 13.63 2.73 -11.81
N PRO A 174 14.26 2.77 -13.01
CA PRO A 174 14.00 1.80 -14.06
C PRO A 174 14.63 0.43 -13.75
N ILE A 175 15.58 0.37 -12.81
CA ILE A 175 16.33 -0.86 -12.47
C ILE A 175 15.37 -1.98 -12.06
N LYS A 176 14.36 -1.71 -11.23
CA LYS A 176 13.36 -2.73 -10.86
C LYS A 176 12.57 -3.26 -12.07
N TYR A 177 12.34 -2.44 -13.10
CA TYR A 177 11.65 -2.87 -14.32
C TYR A 177 12.58 -3.74 -15.18
N ILE A 178 13.88 -3.43 -15.22
CA ILE A 178 14.88 -4.28 -15.88
C ILE A 178 14.99 -5.63 -15.16
N ILE A 179 15.04 -5.64 -13.83
CA ILE A 179 15.05 -6.87 -13.03
C ILE A 179 13.79 -7.69 -13.33
N PHE A 180 12.61 -7.06 -13.29
CA PHE A 180 11.34 -7.73 -13.60
C PHE A 180 11.33 -8.31 -15.02
N LEU A 181 11.74 -7.54 -16.03
CA LEU A 181 11.76 -8.00 -17.41
C LEU A 181 12.76 -9.15 -17.62
N GLY A 182 13.91 -9.10 -16.95
CA GLY A 182 14.90 -10.18 -16.95
C GLY A 182 14.36 -11.46 -16.32
N LEU A 183 13.76 -11.36 -15.13
CA LEU A 183 13.09 -12.50 -14.46
C LEU A 183 11.96 -13.06 -15.31
N PHE A 184 11.16 -12.19 -15.93
CA PHE A 184 10.09 -12.56 -16.83
C PHE A 184 10.62 -13.35 -18.04
N GLY A 185 11.63 -12.82 -18.74
CA GLY A 185 12.25 -13.48 -19.88
C GLY A 185 12.84 -14.85 -19.53
N VAL A 186 13.52 -14.96 -18.39
CA VAL A 186 14.03 -16.24 -17.89
C VAL A 186 12.90 -17.22 -17.57
N SER A 187 11.81 -16.74 -16.94
CA SER A 187 10.69 -17.59 -16.54
C SER A 187 9.93 -18.20 -17.72
N LEU A 188 9.98 -17.57 -18.89
CA LEU A 188 9.43 -18.11 -20.14
C LEU A 188 10.29 -19.25 -20.70
N TYR A 189 11.58 -19.27 -20.41
CA TYR A 189 12.49 -20.35 -20.79
C TYR A 189 12.41 -21.52 -19.79
N SER A 190 12.47 -21.22 -18.49
CA SER A 190 12.36 -22.22 -17.42
C SER A 190 11.76 -21.60 -16.17
N LEU A 191 10.59 -22.11 -15.76
CA LEU A 191 9.92 -21.69 -14.53
C LEU A 191 10.82 -21.92 -13.31
N ALA A 192 11.50 -23.07 -13.24
CA ALA A 192 12.40 -23.41 -12.14
C ALA A 192 13.60 -22.44 -12.03
N LEU A 193 14.16 -21.99 -13.17
CA LEU A 193 15.24 -21.01 -13.16
C LEU A 193 14.73 -19.62 -12.73
N GLY A 194 13.53 -19.26 -13.19
CA GLY A 194 12.84 -18.03 -12.79
C GLY A 194 12.56 -17.98 -11.28
N GLU A 195 12.14 -19.09 -10.68
CA GLU A 195 11.93 -19.22 -9.23
C GLU A 195 13.23 -19.06 -8.44
N ARG A 196 14.33 -19.67 -8.90
CA ARG A 196 15.65 -19.50 -8.26
C ARG A 196 16.17 -18.08 -8.35
N LEU A 197 16.04 -17.42 -9.49
CA LEU A 197 16.46 -16.02 -9.63
C LEU A 197 15.54 -15.05 -8.88
N SER A 198 14.28 -15.42 -8.65
CA SER A 198 13.34 -14.64 -7.85
C SER A 198 13.72 -14.58 -6.36
N GLU A 199 14.74 -15.33 -5.92
CA GLU A 199 15.35 -15.17 -4.60
C GLU A 199 16.05 -13.81 -4.41
N VAL A 200 16.17 -13.02 -5.48
CA VAL A 200 16.47 -11.58 -5.39
C VAL A 200 15.46 -10.83 -4.51
N GLU A 201 14.24 -11.34 -4.36
CA GLU A 201 13.27 -10.81 -3.41
C GLU A 201 13.64 -11.23 -1.98
N PRO A 202 13.95 -10.29 -1.06
CA PRO A 202 14.32 -10.60 0.32
C PRO A 202 13.10 -11.08 1.14
N PHE A 203 11.92 -11.22 0.54
CA PHE A 203 10.66 -11.60 1.18
C PHE A 203 10.75 -12.93 1.91
N LYS A 204 11.25 -13.96 1.22
CA LYS A 204 11.42 -15.30 1.82
C LYS A 204 12.37 -15.26 3.02
N THR A 205 13.46 -14.50 2.92
CA THR A 205 14.47 -14.42 3.99
C THR A 205 14.00 -13.56 5.17
N ALA A 206 13.48 -12.36 4.90
CA ALA A 206 13.16 -11.37 5.94
C ALA A 206 11.81 -11.61 6.62
N ILE A 207 10.80 -12.10 5.87
CA ILE A 207 9.44 -12.29 6.39
C ILE A 207 9.20 -13.76 6.69
N VAL A 208 9.31 -14.64 5.69
CA VAL A 208 8.94 -16.05 5.84
C VAL A 208 9.87 -16.81 6.78
N LEU A 209 11.18 -16.70 6.56
CA LEU A 209 12.20 -17.42 7.32
C LEU A 209 12.75 -16.62 8.50
N ARG A 210 12.30 -15.37 8.70
CA ARG A 210 12.70 -14.53 9.86
C ARG A 210 14.22 -14.46 10.08
N PHE A 211 14.98 -14.34 8.99
CA PHE A 211 16.46 -14.34 8.94
C PHE A 211 17.14 -15.66 9.31
N VAL A 212 16.40 -16.77 9.42
CA VAL A 212 16.94 -18.12 9.60
C VAL A 212 17.16 -18.75 8.22
N ARG A 213 18.22 -18.33 7.52
CA ARG A 213 18.63 -18.85 6.20
C ARG A 213 20.16 -18.81 6.08
N ASP A 214 20.71 -19.45 5.04
CA ASP A 214 22.13 -19.35 4.70
C ASP A 214 22.63 -17.90 4.70
N TRP A 215 23.85 -17.73 5.22
CA TRP A 215 24.45 -16.43 5.50
C TRP A 215 24.42 -15.44 4.33
N PRO A 216 24.60 -15.82 3.04
CA PRO A 216 24.61 -14.85 1.94
C PRO A 216 23.26 -14.15 1.77
N PHE A 217 22.15 -14.89 1.92
CA PHE A 217 20.80 -14.34 1.79
C PHE A 217 20.45 -13.43 2.96
N VAL A 218 20.90 -13.78 4.17
CA VAL A 218 20.70 -12.97 5.37
C VAL A 218 21.46 -11.66 5.27
N VAL A 219 22.75 -11.71 4.88
CA VAL A 219 23.57 -10.51 4.67
C VAL A 219 22.96 -9.62 3.59
N TYR A 220 22.49 -10.20 2.48
CA TYR A 220 21.81 -9.45 1.42
C TYR A 220 20.54 -8.75 1.93
N ALA A 221 19.64 -9.49 2.58
CA ALA A 221 18.40 -8.93 3.11
C ALA A 221 18.64 -7.87 4.20
N ALA A 222 19.59 -8.12 5.11
CA ALA A 222 19.99 -7.16 6.14
C ALA A 222 20.61 -5.90 5.53
N GLY A 223 21.48 -6.05 4.52
CA GLY A 223 22.08 -4.93 3.80
C GLY A 223 21.03 -4.02 3.14
N LEU A 224 19.99 -4.60 2.54
CA LEU A 224 18.86 -3.84 1.99
C LEU A 224 18.05 -3.11 3.06
N LEU A 225 17.87 -3.71 4.24
CA LEU A 225 17.20 -3.05 5.36
C LEU A 225 18.04 -1.92 5.95
N VAL A 226 19.35 -2.12 6.09
CA VAL A 226 20.31 -1.08 6.52
C VAL A 226 20.29 0.10 5.56
N ALA A 227 20.34 -0.15 4.24
CA ALA A 227 20.15 0.91 3.25
C ALA A 227 18.80 1.63 3.42
N GLY A 228 17.75 0.88 3.80
CA GLY A 228 16.42 1.38 4.14
C GLY A 228 16.36 2.33 5.35
N LEU A 229 17.34 2.26 6.27
CA LEU A 229 17.43 3.15 7.44
C LEU A 229 17.82 4.58 7.03
N PHE A 230 18.65 4.70 5.99
CA PHE A 230 19.10 5.99 5.43
C PHE A 230 18.18 6.49 4.34
N VAL A 231 17.73 5.60 3.44
CA VAL A 231 16.83 5.91 2.33
C VAL A 231 15.53 5.14 2.53
N GLU A 232 14.47 5.86 2.88
CA GLU A 232 13.16 5.25 3.15
C GLU A 232 12.70 4.35 1.99
N ARG A 233 12.34 3.09 2.30
CA ARG A 233 11.85 2.09 1.33
C ARG A 233 12.78 1.85 0.12
N PHE A 234 14.10 1.85 0.34
CA PHE A 234 15.13 1.64 -0.70
C PHE A 234 14.84 0.48 -1.66
N PHE A 235 14.66 -0.75 -1.13
CA PHE A 235 14.33 -1.93 -1.95
C PHE A 235 13.05 -1.76 -2.77
N CYS A 236 11.94 -1.35 -2.16
CA CYS A 236 10.67 -1.14 -2.87
C CYS A 236 10.77 -0.11 -4.00
N ARG A 237 11.68 0.87 -3.86
CA ARG A 237 11.87 1.95 -4.82
C ARG A 237 12.71 1.54 -6.02
N TYR A 238 13.74 0.72 -5.82
CA TYR A 238 14.78 0.49 -6.84
C TYR A 238 14.96 -0.96 -7.29
N LEU A 239 14.64 -1.94 -6.44
CA LEU A 239 14.94 -3.34 -6.73
C LEU A 239 13.70 -4.24 -6.83
N CYS A 240 12.57 -3.86 -6.24
CA CYS A 240 11.39 -4.71 -6.11
C CYS A 240 10.72 -5.06 -7.45
N PRO A 241 10.85 -6.31 -7.95
CA PRO A 241 10.30 -6.69 -9.25
C PRO A 241 8.78 -6.86 -9.20
N LEU A 242 8.21 -7.33 -8.08
CA LEU A 242 6.75 -7.31 -7.87
C LEU A 242 6.18 -5.89 -7.96
N GLY A 243 6.87 -4.89 -7.41
CA GLY A 243 6.47 -3.49 -7.50
C GLY A 243 6.45 -2.98 -8.93
N ALA A 244 7.39 -3.44 -9.77
CA ALA A 244 7.42 -3.13 -11.20
C ALA A 244 6.28 -3.82 -11.96
N ALA A 245 6.02 -5.10 -11.66
CA ALA A 245 4.91 -5.87 -12.24
C ALA A 245 3.56 -5.20 -11.99
N LEU A 246 3.31 -4.74 -10.76
CA LEU A 246 2.06 -4.06 -10.40
C LEU A 246 1.98 -2.61 -10.93
N ALA A 247 3.11 -1.99 -11.26
CA ALA A 247 3.13 -0.62 -11.80
C ALA A 247 2.64 -0.55 -13.25
N ILE A 248 2.84 -1.60 -14.04
CA ILE A 248 2.42 -1.67 -15.45
C ILE A 248 0.89 -1.51 -15.59
N PRO A 249 0.05 -2.35 -14.96
CA PRO A 249 -1.41 -2.19 -15.03
C PRO A 249 -1.89 -1.01 -14.18
N GLY A 250 -1.15 -0.60 -13.15
CA GLY A 250 -1.51 0.52 -12.28
C GLY A 250 -1.63 1.88 -12.99
N ARG A 251 -1.07 2.02 -14.20
CA ARG A 251 -1.25 3.21 -15.05
C ARG A 251 -2.69 3.33 -15.59
N LEU A 252 -3.41 2.22 -15.72
CA LEU A 252 -4.78 2.15 -16.26
C LEU A 252 -5.86 2.45 -15.22
N ARG A 253 -5.49 3.03 -14.06
CA ARG A 253 -6.45 3.36 -13.00
C ARG A 253 -7.52 4.31 -13.52
N MET A 254 -8.75 4.09 -13.08
CA MET A 254 -9.93 4.81 -13.58
C MET A 254 -10.14 6.19 -12.92
N PHE A 255 -9.60 6.42 -11.72
CA PHE A 255 -9.90 7.62 -10.92
C PHE A 255 -8.69 8.28 -10.27
N ASP A 256 -8.66 9.62 -10.32
CA ASP A 256 -7.67 10.53 -9.73
C ASP A 256 -8.15 11.15 -8.43
N TRP A 257 -8.02 10.42 -7.32
CA TRP A 257 -8.49 10.90 -6.01
C TRP A 257 -7.53 11.88 -5.30
N LEU A 258 -6.25 11.93 -5.69
CA LEU A 258 -5.24 12.74 -5.03
C LEU A 258 -5.38 14.21 -5.44
N LYS A 259 -5.83 15.07 -4.53
CA LYS A 259 -6.01 16.51 -4.77
C LYS A 259 -4.69 17.26 -4.75
N ARG A 260 -4.57 18.26 -5.64
CA ARG A 260 -3.48 19.24 -5.65
C ARG A 260 -4.02 20.62 -6.02
N TYR A 261 -3.34 21.65 -5.54
CA TYR A 261 -3.57 23.02 -5.97
C TYR A 261 -2.72 23.34 -7.21
N HIS A 262 -3.04 24.41 -7.92
CA HIS A 262 -2.27 24.82 -9.10
C HIS A 262 -0.86 25.29 -8.72
N GLU A 263 -0.70 25.86 -7.53
CA GLU A 263 0.56 26.35 -6.97
C GLU A 263 1.52 25.20 -6.59
N CYS A 264 1.05 23.95 -6.61
CA CYS A 264 1.84 22.79 -6.24
C CYS A 264 2.77 22.38 -7.41
N GLY A 265 4.08 22.50 -7.22
CA GLY A 265 5.11 22.35 -8.26
C GLY A 265 5.76 23.70 -8.57
N HIS A 266 4.96 24.77 -8.69
CA HIS A 266 5.47 26.13 -8.87
C HIS A 266 4.55 27.14 -8.20
N PRO A 267 4.99 27.89 -7.16
CA PRO A 267 6.32 27.88 -6.52
C PRO A 267 6.49 26.84 -5.39
N CYS A 268 5.44 26.09 -5.01
CA CYS A 268 5.48 25.22 -3.83
C CYS A 268 6.09 23.83 -4.12
N GLN A 269 7.19 23.48 -3.46
CA GLN A 269 7.87 22.17 -3.60
C GLN A 269 7.71 21.23 -2.39
N ARG A 270 6.89 21.60 -1.40
CA ARG A 270 6.84 20.92 -0.11
C ARG A 270 6.46 19.44 -0.21
N CYS A 271 5.38 19.12 -0.93
CA CYS A 271 4.94 17.73 -1.10
C CYS A 271 5.95 16.87 -1.86
N ALA A 272 6.73 17.45 -2.77
CA ALA A 272 7.76 16.71 -3.51
C ALA A 272 8.94 16.35 -2.59
N ASN A 273 9.39 17.31 -1.77
CA ASN A 273 10.48 17.12 -0.82
C ASN A 273 10.13 16.15 0.31
N GLU A 274 8.87 16.15 0.77
CA GLU A 274 8.41 15.27 1.85
C GLU A 274 7.88 13.91 1.35
N CYS A 275 7.84 13.65 0.04
CA CYS A 275 7.37 12.39 -0.48
C CYS A 275 8.37 11.26 -0.17
N PRO A 276 8.01 10.23 0.62
CA PRO A 276 8.97 9.22 1.08
C PRO A 276 9.59 8.39 -0.06
N VAL A 277 8.84 8.24 -1.16
CA VAL A 277 9.29 7.51 -2.36
C VAL A 277 9.69 8.43 -3.52
N GLN A 278 9.65 9.75 -3.31
CA GLN A 278 9.88 10.79 -4.34
C GLN A 278 9.06 10.57 -5.63
N ALA A 279 7.80 10.15 -5.49
CA ALA A 279 6.92 9.92 -6.65
C ALA A 279 6.37 11.22 -7.29
N ILE A 280 6.66 12.39 -6.72
CA ILE A 280 6.17 13.69 -7.21
C ILE A 280 7.32 14.40 -7.92
N ARG A 281 7.14 14.69 -9.21
CA ARG A 281 8.12 15.43 -10.01
C ARG A 281 8.26 16.88 -9.50
N PRO A 282 9.38 17.57 -9.76
CA PRO A 282 9.55 18.99 -9.42
C PRO A 282 8.45 19.87 -10.03
N GLU A 283 7.95 19.54 -11.22
CA GLU A 283 6.81 20.23 -11.87
C GLU A 283 5.47 20.02 -11.11
N GLY A 284 5.46 19.17 -10.09
CA GLY A 284 4.31 18.84 -9.25
C GLY A 284 3.52 17.62 -9.71
N GLN A 285 3.75 17.07 -10.89
CA GLN A 285 3.00 15.91 -11.36
C GLN A 285 3.30 14.66 -10.51
N ILE A 286 2.26 13.93 -10.12
CA ILE A 286 2.40 12.68 -9.38
C ILE A 286 2.61 11.54 -10.37
N ASN A 287 3.74 10.86 -10.26
CA ASN A 287 4.00 9.64 -10.99
C ASN A 287 3.27 8.45 -10.33
N VAL A 288 2.16 8.05 -10.94
CA VAL A 288 1.27 7.00 -10.44
C VAL A 288 1.94 5.63 -10.39
N ASN A 289 2.90 5.38 -11.27
CA ASN A 289 3.67 4.14 -11.31
C ASN A 289 4.61 4.04 -10.09
N GLU A 290 4.95 5.17 -9.46
CA GLU A 290 5.82 5.24 -8.29
C GLU A 290 5.08 5.50 -6.97
N CYS A 291 3.91 6.13 -7.04
CA CYS A 291 3.09 6.45 -5.88
C CYS A 291 2.64 5.18 -5.13
N ILE A 292 2.91 5.15 -3.82
CA ILE A 292 2.47 4.09 -2.91
C ILE A 292 1.16 4.43 -2.18
N TYR A 293 0.43 5.47 -2.60
CA TYR A 293 -0.81 5.95 -1.97
C TYR A 293 -0.73 6.08 -0.43
N CYS A 294 0.40 6.64 0.03
CA CYS A 294 0.63 6.85 1.46
C CYS A 294 -0.21 7.99 2.04
N MET A 295 -0.81 8.83 1.20
CA MET A 295 -1.62 10.01 1.54
C MET A 295 -0.90 11.07 2.40
N HIS A 296 0.43 11.02 2.55
CA HIS A 296 1.19 12.07 3.25
C HIS A 296 1.01 13.45 2.59
N CYS A 297 1.00 13.49 1.26
CA CYS A 297 0.74 14.71 0.52
C CYS A 297 -0.70 15.24 0.69
N GLN A 298 -1.68 14.37 0.97
CA GLN A 298 -3.06 14.78 1.25
C GLN A 298 -3.22 15.28 2.68
N GLU A 299 -2.49 14.72 3.65
CA GLU A 299 -2.39 15.28 5.00
C GLU A 299 -1.83 16.71 4.94
N LEU A 300 -0.73 16.91 4.20
CA LEU A 300 -0.18 18.25 3.97
C LEU A 300 -1.16 19.17 3.25
N TYR A 301 -1.88 18.69 2.24
CA TYR A 301 -2.81 19.50 1.44
C TYR A 301 -3.88 20.20 2.30
N TRP A 302 -4.38 19.53 3.33
CA TRP A 302 -5.41 20.05 4.25
C TRP A 302 -4.85 20.73 5.51
N ASP A 303 -3.53 20.80 5.67
CA ASP A 303 -2.90 21.37 6.86
C ASP A 303 -2.83 22.90 6.78
N ASP A 304 -3.54 23.57 7.70
CA ASP A 304 -3.64 25.03 7.77
C ASP A 304 -2.35 25.74 8.19
N HIS A 305 -1.37 25.01 8.74
CA HIS A 305 -0.07 25.53 9.18
C HIS A 305 1.07 25.19 8.22
N GLN A 306 0.94 24.12 7.44
CA GLN A 306 2.01 23.63 6.58
C GLN A 306 1.80 23.93 5.09
N CYS A 307 0.56 23.90 4.59
CA CYS A 307 0.30 24.19 3.18
C CYS A 307 0.24 25.70 2.95
N PRO A 308 1.10 26.29 2.10
CA PRO A 308 1.10 27.74 1.86
C PRO A 308 -0.26 28.29 1.44
N VAL A 309 -1.01 27.54 0.62
CA VAL A 309 -2.35 27.93 0.16
C VAL A 309 -3.35 27.98 1.33
N MET A 310 -3.31 26.99 2.23
CA MET A 310 -4.20 26.94 3.40
C MET A 310 -3.78 27.96 4.47
N VAL A 311 -2.48 28.16 4.67
CA VAL A 311 -1.94 29.22 5.54
C VAL A 311 -2.44 30.59 5.08
N GLN A 312 -2.35 30.90 3.77
CA GLN A 312 -2.88 32.15 3.22
C GLN A 312 -4.40 32.29 3.42
N LYS A 313 -5.16 31.20 3.22
CA LYS A 313 -6.61 31.19 3.47
C LYS A 313 -6.93 31.44 4.95
N ARG A 314 -6.20 30.81 5.87
CA ARG A 314 -6.35 31.01 7.32
C ARG A 314 -6.04 32.45 7.71
N LEU A 315 -4.88 32.97 7.32
CA LEU A 315 -4.47 34.35 7.62
C LEU A 315 -5.48 35.38 7.07
N ARG A 316 -6.04 35.14 5.89
CA ARG A 316 -7.12 35.99 5.34
C ARG A 316 -8.40 35.94 6.17
N ARG A 317 -8.78 34.77 6.70
CA ARG A 317 -9.94 34.61 7.58
C ARG A 317 -9.71 35.29 8.93
N GLU A 318 -8.54 35.10 9.52
CA GLU A 318 -8.14 35.76 10.78
C GLU A 318 -8.13 37.29 10.62
N LYS A 319 -7.57 37.81 9.53
CA LYS A 319 -7.59 39.25 9.23
C LYS A 319 -9.02 39.78 9.09
N ARG A 320 -9.91 39.07 8.38
CA ARG A 320 -11.33 39.46 8.26
C ARG A 320 -12.05 39.44 9.61
N ALA A 321 -11.79 38.43 10.44
CA ALA A 321 -12.37 38.34 11.79
C ALA A 321 -11.88 39.46 12.71
N ALA A 322 -10.59 39.82 12.64
CA ALA A 322 -10.02 40.95 13.37
C ALA A 322 -10.64 42.30 12.95
N MET A 323 -10.84 42.51 11.64
CA MET A 323 -11.49 43.73 11.12
C MET A 323 -12.99 43.80 11.43
N ALA A 324 -13.67 42.65 11.57
CA ALA A 324 -15.08 42.57 11.94
C ALA A 324 -15.34 42.66 13.46
N SER A 325 -14.28 42.66 14.28
CA SER A 325 -14.41 42.73 15.73
C SER A 325 -14.82 44.15 16.17
N PRO A 326 -15.80 44.30 17.08
CA PRO A 326 -16.39 45.59 17.45
C PRO A 326 -15.40 46.58 18.10
N SER A 327 -14.23 46.12 18.55
CA SER A 327 -13.16 46.96 19.09
C SER A 327 -12.40 47.79 18.04
N VAL A 328 -12.63 47.56 16.74
CA VAL A 328 -11.99 48.28 15.62
C VAL A 328 -13.01 49.16 14.86
N GLN A 329 -14.27 49.19 15.28
CA GLN A 329 -15.25 50.11 14.71
C GLN A 329 -14.90 51.54 15.12
N PRO A 330 -14.79 52.51 14.18
CA PRO A 330 -14.69 53.91 14.55
C PRO A 330 -15.91 54.26 15.40
N ALA A 331 -15.70 54.94 16.53
CA ALA A 331 -16.80 55.46 17.33
C ALA A 331 -17.77 56.22 16.39
N PRO A 332 -19.09 56.00 16.50
CA PRO A 332 -20.03 56.73 15.68
C PRO A 332 -19.78 58.22 15.92
N ALA A 333 -19.55 58.98 14.84
CA ALA A 333 -19.46 60.43 14.88
C ALA A 333 -20.80 60.93 15.46
N GLY A 334 -20.79 61.23 16.76
CA GLY A 334 -21.95 61.70 17.49
C GLY A 334 -22.44 62.99 16.87
N ALA A 335 -23.67 62.94 16.36
CA ALA A 335 -24.45 64.10 15.99
C ALA A 335 -24.63 65.04 17.19
N GLY A 336 -24.56 66.35 16.95
CA GLY A 336 -25.29 67.34 17.74
C GLY A 336 -24.54 68.07 18.84
N GLY A 337 -23.42 68.71 18.54
CA GLY A 337 -22.95 69.85 19.33
C GLY A 337 -23.62 71.13 18.84
N ARG A 338 -24.60 71.65 19.60
CA ARG A 338 -25.20 72.98 19.37
C ARG A 338 -24.09 74.03 19.27
N SER A 339 -24.09 74.78 18.17
CA SER A 339 -23.35 76.03 18.03
C SER A 339 -23.78 77.02 19.11
N PRO A 340 -22.85 77.60 19.90
CA PRO A 340 -23.20 78.75 20.71
C PRO A 340 -23.37 79.96 19.77
N THR A 341 -24.57 80.52 19.77
CA THR A 341 -24.92 81.78 19.14
C THR A 341 -23.95 82.88 19.58
N PRO A 342 -23.38 83.69 18.69
CA PRO A 342 -22.57 84.83 19.10
C PRO A 342 -23.50 85.89 19.71
N GLN A 343 -23.34 86.15 21.01
CA GLN A 343 -23.94 87.33 21.63
C GLN A 343 -23.23 88.57 21.08
N ILE A 344 -23.98 89.35 20.31
CA ILE A 344 -23.66 90.72 19.94
C ILE A 344 -23.77 91.53 21.23
N PHE A 345 -22.65 92.06 21.72
CA PHE A 345 -22.65 93.10 22.74
C PHE A 345 -22.52 94.45 22.03
N GLU A 346 -23.61 95.21 22.08
CA GLU A 346 -23.64 96.64 21.76
C GLU A 346 -22.88 97.45 22.82
N GLN A 347 -22.12 98.42 22.32
CA GLN A 347 -21.76 99.75 22.82
C GLN A 347 -21.87 100.10 24.31
N GLY A 348 -20.79 100.73 24.80
CA GLY A 348 -20.70 101.56 26.00
C GLY A 348 -19.33 102.21 26.09
#